data_AF-Q9HXT5-F1
#
_entry.id   AF-Q9HXT5-F1
#
_cell.length_a   1.000
_cell.length_b   1.000
_cell.length_c   1.000
_cell.angle_alpha   90.00
_cell.angle_beta   90.00
_cell.angle_gamma   90.00
#
_symmetry.space_group_name_H-M   'P 1'
#
loop_
_entity.id
_entity.type
_entity.pdbx_description
1 polymer ?
#
loop_
_entity_poly.entity_id
_entity_poly.type
_entity_poly.pdbx_seq_one_letter_code
_entity_poly.pdbx_strand_id
1 'polypeptide(L)'
;MNDRFERLLKSRIGLDASSVGSAVIERAVRQRMSGLALHDEDEYWMRLNGSPGEVQALIEAVVVPETWFFRYPESFTTLARLAFERLPSLGGGRALRILSLPCSTGEEPYSIVMALLDAGLSEYLFEVDALDVSARVIERASLGVYGRNSFRGDELGFRDRHFSEVAEGYQLAEQVRRKVRFRCGNLLDPGLLAGEAPYDFVFCRNLLIYFDRPTQSEVVEVLKRLLRPDGAMFIGPAEASLLSQHGMQPIGVPLSFVFRRTSEAPRGARPKAVSDGARPVVAAAVERASIRPSPPPPAKPRQRLSSLVPPASGQPLASPVGEFDEIARLADAGQHREARAACERQLAARGPSATVFYWLGLLSDVAGQEQEAQDFYRKALYLEPQHAEALAHLAALLAARGDHAGARRLQQRAARGVNKDG
;
A
#
# COMPACT_ATOMS: atom_id res chain seq x y z
N MET A 1 8.90 10.68 -28.10
CA MET A 1 8.79 11.89 -27.26
C MET A 1 10.17 12.39 -26.84
N ASN A 2 10.37 13.70 -26.72
CA ASN A 2 11.54 14.23 -26.03
C ASN A 2 11.49 13.89 -24.52
N ASP A 3 12.53 13.22 -24.01
CA ASP A 3 12.77 12.90 -22.59
C ASP A 3 12.69 14.14 -21.64
N ARG A 4 12.69 15.36 -22.19
CA ARG A 4 12.54 16.60 -21.43
C ARG A 4 11.24 16.68 -20.61
N PHE A 5 10.12 16.13 -21.10
CA PHE A 5 8.86 16.15 -20.36
C PHE A 5 8.89 15.16 -19.19
N GLU A 6 9.49 13.98 -19.40
CA GLU A 6 9.72 12.99 -18.35
C GLU A 6 10.61 13.58 -17.25
N ARG A 7 11.73 14.22 -17.61
CA ARG A 7 12.60 14.93 -16.67
C ARG A 7 11.89 16.07 -15.93
N LEU A 8 11.03 16.83 -16.61
CA LEU A 8 10.24 17.89 -15.97
C LEU A 8 9.31 17.30 -14.91
N LEU A 9 8.51 16.30 -15.26
CA LEU A 9 7.58 15.63 -14.34
C LEU A 9 8.32 14.98 -13.18
N LYS A 10 9.44 14.30 -13.46
CA LYS A 10 10.32 13.74 -12.42
C LYS A 10 10.79 14.81 -11.45
N SER A 11 11.30 15.93 -11.95
CA SER A 11 11.79 17.03 -11.12
C SER A 11 10.70 17.75 -10.32
N ARG A 12 9.46 17.74 -10.81
CA ARG A 12 8.36 18.49 -10.21
C ARG A 12 7.57 17.66 -9.21
N ILE A 13 7.27 16.41 -9.51
CA ILE A 13 6.38 15.57 -8.71
C ILE A 13 6.96 14.18 -8.41
N GLY A 14 8.22 13.92 -8.81
CA GLY A 14 8.87 12.64 -8.54
C GLY A 14 8.51 11.51 -9.50
N LEU A 15 7.59 11.76 -10.44
CA LEU A 15 7.04 10.77 -11.35
C LEU A 15 8.14 10.09 -12.16
N ASP A 16 8.24 8.78 -12.02
CA ASP A 16 9.16 7.97 -12.81
C ASP A 16 8.46 7.43 -14.07
N ALA A 17 9.00 7.75 -15.24
CA ALA A 17 8.43 7.31 -16.52
C ALA A 17 8.45 5.79 -16.67
N SER A 18 9.37 5.07 -16.01
CA SER A 18 9.42 3.61 -16.04
C SER A 18 8.25 2.98 -15.29
N SER A 19 7.71 3.67 -14.28
CA SER A 19 6.57 3.22 -13.48
C SER A 19 5.21 3.41 -14.16
N VAL A 20 4.95 4.58 -14.77
CA VAL A 20 3.66 4.88 -15.42
C VAL A 20 3.66 4.47 -16.90
N GLY A 21 4.86 4.36 -17.49
CA GLY A 21 5.07 4.13 -18.91
C GLY A 21 5.07 5.43 -19.71
N SER A 22 6.11 5.63 -20.52
CA SER A 22 6.29 6.82 -21.37
C SER A 22 5.06 7.15 -22.20
N ALA A 23 4.32 6.14 -22.69
CA ALA A 23 3.10 6.32 -23.49
C ALA A 23 2.00 7.14 -22.78
N VAL A 24 1.91 7.08 -21.45
CA VAL A 24 0.95 7.87 -20.67
C VAL A 24 1.36 9.34 -20.67
N ILE A 25 2.65 9.61 -20.44
CA ILE A 25 3.22 10.97 -20.53
C ILE A 25 3.03 11.50 -21.96
N GLU A 26 3.25 10.66 -22.98
CA GLU A 26 3.06 11.08 -24.36
C GLU A 26 1.63 11.50 -24.66
N ARG A 27 0.66 10.73 -24.16
CA ARG A 27 -0.76 11.03 -24.33
C ARG A 27 -1.14 12.32 -23.61
N ALA A 28 -0.64 12.52 -22.39
CA ALA A 28 -0.90 13.73 -21.62
C ALA A 28 -0.38 14.98 -22.35
N VAL A 29 0.88 14.94 -22.83
CA VAL A 29 1.47 16.04 -23.62
C VAL A 29 0.64 16.33 -24.86
N ARG A 30 0.26 15.31 -25.65
CA ARG A 30 -0.58 15.50 -26.85
C ARG A 30 -1.95 16.09 -26.51
N GLN A 31 -2.57 15.66 -25.41
CA GLN A 31 -3.85 16.20 -24.95
C GLN A 31 -3.72 17.68 -24.58
N ARG A 32 -2.65 18.06 -23.86
CA ARG A 32 -2.39 19.46 -23.50
C ARG A 32 -2.11 20.33 -24.73
N MET A 33 -1.28 19.85 -25.66
CA MET A 33 -1.02 20.51 -26.94
C MET A 33 -2.31 20.77 -27.73
N SER A 34 -3.16 19.74 -27.85
CA SER A 34 -4.46 19.87 -28.52
C SER A 34 -5.39 20.88 -27.83
N GLY A 35 -5.40 20.91 -26.50
CA GLY A 35 -6.20 21.86 -25.72
C GLY A 35 -5.73 23.32 -25.86
N LEU A 36 -4.47 23.53 -26.23
CA LEU A 36 -3.88 24.84 -26.47
C LEU A 36 -3.74 25.19 -27.96
N ALA A 37 -4.19 24.31 -28.86
CA ALA A 37 -4.02 24.42 -30.31
C ALA A 37 -2.55 24.64 -30.76
N LEU A 38 -1.61 23.95 -30.11
CA LEU A 38 -0.18 23.97 -30.47
C LEU A 38 0.15 22.86 -31.48
N HIS A 39 1.13 23.13 -32.35
CA HIS A 39 1.41 22.27 -33.49
C HIS A 39 2.52 21.25 -33.24
N ASP A 40 3.45 21.54 -32.32
CA ASP A 40 4.55 20.65 -32.00
C ASP A 40 4.96 20.67 -30.52
N GLU A 41 5.81 19.71 -30.14
CA GLU A 41 6.30 19.57 -28.77
C GLU A 41 7.21 20.74 -28.35
N ASP A 42 7.86 21.46 -29.27
CA ASP A 42 8.77 22.57 -28.97
C ASP A 42 8.00 23.83 -28.58
N GLU A 43 6.93 24.15 -29.29
CA GLU A 43 5.96 25.18 -28.91
C GLU A 43 5.40 24.90 -27.52
N TYR A 44 5.02 23.66 -27.25
CA TYR A 44 4.52 23.27 -25.94
C TYR A 44 5.57 23.38 -24.83
N TRP A 45 6.81 23.00 -25.12
CA TRP A 45 7.91 23.16 -24.18
C TRP A 45 8.18 24.64 -23.85
N MET A 46 8.14 25.53 -24.83
CA MET A 46 8.24 26.98 -24.60
C MET A 46 7.10 27.48 -23.71
N ARG A 47 5.88 27.01 -23.95
CA ARG A 47 4.70 27.36 -23.13
C ARG A 47 4.85 26.90 -21.68
N LEU A 48 5.31 25.67 -21.44
CA LEU A 48 5.55 25.14 -20.10
C LEU A 48 6.57 25.97 -19.32
N ASN A 49 7.68 26.36 -19.96
CA ASN A 49 8.72 27.15 -19.29
C ASN A 49 8.24 28.55 -18.87
N GLY A 50 7.25 29.11 -19.57
CA GLY A 50 6.67 30.43 -19.28
C GLY A 50 5.39 30.42 -18.43
N SER A 51 4.85 29.25 -18.07
CA SER A 51 3.54 29.15 -17.42
C SER A 51 3.51 28.08 -16.33
N PRO A 52 3.64 28.47 -15.05
CA PRO A 52 3.42 27.56 -13.93
C PRO A 52 2.03 26.88 -13.97
N GLY A 53 1.01 27.59 -14.44
CA GLY A 53 -0.33 27.03 -14.62
C GLY A 53 -0.38 25.91 -15.65
N GLU A 54 0.39 26.01 -16.74
CA GLU A 54 0.45 24.92 -17.73
C GLU A 54 1.27 23.72 -17.21
N VAL A 55 2.33 23.97 -16.43
CA VAL A 55 3.06 22.89 -15.74
C VAL A 55 2.10 22.13 -14.80
N GLN A 56 1.29 22.85 -14.04
CA GLN A 56 0.27 22.25 -13.19
C GLN A 56 -0.75 21.46 -14.01
N ALA A 57 -1.22 22.00 -15.13
CA ALA A 57 -2.19 21.31 -15.98
C ALA A 57 -1.61 20.04 -16.64
N LEU A 58 -0.30 20.00 -16.93
CA LEU A 58 0.39 18.79 -17.36
C LEU A 58 0.48 17.76 -16.24
N ILE A 59 0.82 18.18 -15.02
CA ILE A 59 0.79 17.31 -13.82
C ILE A 59 -0.58 16.67 -13.67
N GLU A 60 -1.66 17.46 -13.74
CA GLU A 60 -3.03 16.95 -13.63
C GLU A 60 -3.42 15.97 -14.75
N ALA A 61 -2.77 16.04 -15.91
CA ALA A 61 -3.02 15.13 -17.03
C ALA A 61 -2.31 13.78 -16.89
N VAL A 62 -1.24 13.69 -16.06
CA VAL A 62 -0.50 12.44 -15.82
C VAL A 62 -0.85 11.77 -14.49
N VAL A 63 -1.42 12.51 -13.53
CA VAL A 63 -1.90 11.95 -12.26
C VAL A 63 -3.04 10.96 -12.52
N VAL A 64 -2.97 9.79 -11.88
CA VAL A 64 -3.98 8.73 -11.98
C VAL A 64 -4.90 8.77 -10.75
N PRO A 65 -6.14 9.28 -10.86
CA PRO A 65 -7.03 9.44 -9.71
C PRO A 65 -7.82 8.16 -9.42
N GLU A 66 -7.14 7.01 -9.29
CA GLU A 66 -7.79 5.72 -9.06
C GLU A 66 -7.97 5.47 -7.55
N THR A 67 -9.20 5.63 -7.07
CA THR A 67 -9.55 5.44 -5.66
C THR A 67 -11.01 5.01 -5.51
N TRP A 68 -11.37 4.46 -4.35
CA TRP A 68 -12.73 4.07 -3.96
C TRP A 68 -12.87 4.02 -2.44
N PHE A 69 -14.10 4.05 -1.96
CA PHE A 69 -14.39 4.01 -0.54
C PHE A 69 -13.95 2.70 0.09
N PHE A 70 -13.42 2.77 1.31
CA PHE A 70 -12.99 1.63 2.11
C PHE A 70 -12.02 0.66 1.40
N ARG A 71 -11.18 1.16 0.48
CA ARG A 71 -10.06 0.39 -0.08
C ARG A 71 -9.18 -0.17 1.05
N TYR A 72 -9.05 -1.49 1.16
CA TYR A 72 -8.51 -2.21 2.33
C TYR A 72 -9.34 -1.96 3.62
N PRO A 73 -10.53 -2.58 3.77
CA PRO A 73 -11.44 -2.31 4.90
C PRO A 73 -10.80 -2.60 6.27
N GLU A 74 -9.89 -3.56 6.36
CA GLU A 74 -9.14 -3.91 7.57
C GLU A 74 -8.26 -2.75 8.08
N SER A 75 -7.76 -1.89 7.18
CA SER A 75 -7.03 -0.68 7.56
C SER A 75 -7.91 0.27 8.38
N PHE A 76 -9.18 0.43 8.01
CA PHE A 76 -10.10 1.35 8.71
C PHE A 76 -10.58 0.79 10.05
N THR A 77 -10.81 -0.52 10.12
CA THR A 77 -11.09 -1.20 11.39
C THR A 77 -9.90 -1.06 12.35
N THR A 78 -8.69 -1.22 11.84
CA THR A 78 -7.45 -1.05 12.59
C THR A 78 -7.26 0.41 13.04
N LEU A 79 -7.54 1.38 12.16
CA LEU A 79 -7.52 2.79 12.50
C LEU A 79 -8.43 3.10 13.69
N ALA A 80 -9.68 2.63 13.68
CA ALA A 80 -10.61 2.87 14.77
C ALA A 80 -10.07 2.35 16.11
N ARG A 81 -9.55 1.12 16.13
CA ARG A 81 -8.90 0.53 17.31
C ARG A 81 -7.73 1.39 17.79
N LEU A 82 -6.81 1.76 16.89
CA LEU A 82 -5.63 2.55 17.23
C LEU A 82 -6.00 3.95 17.73
N ALA A 83 -7.07 4.55 17.19
CA ALA A 83 -7.59 5.82 17.66
C ALA A 83 -8.05 5.72 19.13
N PHE A 84 -8.85 4.72 19.48
CA PHE A 84 -9.28 4.50 20.87
C PHE A 84 -8.10 4.23 21.82
N GLU A 85 -7.08 3.48 21.38
CA GLU A 85 -5.85 3.27 22.16
C GLU A 85 -5.06 4.58 22.39
N ARG A 86 -5.13 5.53 21.44
CA ARG A 86 -4.37 6.78 21.46
C ARG A 86 -5.00 7.87 22.32
N LEU A 87 -6.33 7.99 22.31
CA LEU A 87 -7.06 9.08 22.97
C LEU A 87 -6.66 9.31 24.45
N PRO A 88 -6.48 8.27 25.30
CA PRO A 88 -6.09 8.49 26.69
C PRO A 88 -4.78 9.26 26.84
N SER A 89 -3.80 9.01 25.97
CA SER A 89 -2.50 9.70 25.99
C SER A 89 -2.57 11.16 25.53
N LEU A 90 -3.63 11.54 24.81
CA LEU A 90 -3.87 12.92 24.41
C LEU A 90 -4.49 13.74 25.56
N GLY A 91 -5.10 13.07 26.55
CA GLY A 91 -5.64 13.70 27.76
C GLY A 91 -6.70 14.78 27.51
N GLY A 92 -7.32 14.80 26.33
CA GLY A 92 -8.21 15.88 25.89
C GLY A 92 -7.51 17.19 25.53
N GLY A 93 -6.17 17.24 25.55
CA GLY A 93 -5.41 18.48 25.27
C GLY A 93 -5.38 18.88 23.79
N ARG A 94 -5.68 17.96 22.87
CA ARG A 94 -5.86 18.21 21.44
C ARG A 94 -6.66 17.08 20.78
N ALA A 95 -7.21 17.38 19.60
CA ALA A 95 -7.77 16.36 18.73
C ALA A 95 -6.68 15.41 18.19
N LEU A 96 -7.08 14.17 17.88
CA LEU A 96 -6.31 13.21 17.11
C LEU A 96 -6.10 13.74 15.69
N ARG A 97 -4.85 13.81 15.23
CA ARG A 97 -4.51 14.36 13.91
C ARG A 97 -4.28 13.24 12.92
N ILE A 98 -5.03 13.23 11.83
CA ILE A 98 -4.92 12.23 10.76
C ILE A 98 -4.63 12.94 9.44
N LEU A 99 -3.69 12.39 8.68
CA LEU A 99 -3.33 12.90 7.37
C LEU A 99 -3.57 11.82 6.31
N SER A 100 -4.21 12.17 5.19
CA SER A 100 -4.33 11.34 3.99
C SER A 100 -3.64 12.04 2.82
N LEU A 101 -2.63 11.39 2.25
CA LEU A 101 -1.92 11.88 1.07
C LEU A 101 -1.38 10.72 0.22
N PRO A 102 -1.65 10.66 -1.09
CA PRO A 102 -2.52 11.54 -1.85
C PRO A 102 -3.98 11.25 -1.51
N CYS A 103 -4.84 12.26 -1.51
CA CYS A 103 -6.26 12.07 -1.20
C CYS A 103 -7.12 11.80 -2.44
N SER A 104 -6.58 12.05 -3.64
CA SER A 104 -7.29 11.86 -4.92
C SER A 104 -8.66 12.55 -4.91
N THR A 105 -9.73 11.87 -5.31
CA THR A 105 -11.10 12.41 -5.32
C THR A 105 -11.83 12.32 -3.97
N GLY A 106 -11.11 12.08 -2.86
CA GLY A 106 -11.62 12.22 -1.49
C GLY A 106 -12.17 10.95 -0.86
N GLU A 107 -12.26 9.83 -1.58
CA GLU A 107 -12.80 8.59 -1.03
C GLU A 107 -12.05 8.09 0.21
N GLU A 108 -10.71 8.20 0.23
CA GLU A 108 -9.89 7.79 1.38
C GLU A 108 -10.13 8.64 2.64
N PRO A 109 -9.95 9.98 2.62
CA PRO A 109 -10.16 10.79 3.83
C PRO A 109 -11.61 10.73 4.32
N TYR A 110 -12.59 10.55 3.45
CA TYR A 110 -13.97 10.34 3.89
C TYR A 110 -14.20 8.95 4.46
N SER A 111 -13.55 7.90 3.95
CA SER A 111 -13.56 6.57 4.58
C SER A 111 -12.97 6.60 5.99
N ILE A 112 -11.89 7.36 6.21
CA ILE A 112 -11.31 7.61 7.55
C ILE A 112 -12.36 8.21 8.49
N VAL A 113 -13.04 9.29 8.07
CA VAL A 113 -14.04 9.95 8.90
C VAL A 113 -15.21 9.01 9.20
N MET A 114 -15.78 8.36 8.18
CA MET A 114 -16.90 7.43 8.35
C MET A 114 -16.54 6.28 9.29
N ALA A 115 -15.36 5.68 9.15
CA ALA A 115 -14.90 4.59 10.01
C ALA A 115 -14.82 5.00 11.48
N LEU A 116 -14.31 6.20 11.76
CA LEU A 116 -14.21 6.71 13.13
C LEU A 116 -15.57 7.03 13.73
N LEU A 117 -16.46 7.66 12.96
CA LEU A 117 -17.83 7.95 13.40
C LEU A 117 -18.62 6.65 13.65
N ASP A 118 -18.54 5.69 12.73
CA ASP A 118 -19.19 4.37 12.86
C ASP A 118 -18.67 3.57 14.05
N ALA A 119 -17.39 3.75 14.41
CA ALA A 119 -16.82 3.15 15.61
C ALA A 119 -17.22 3.87 16.91
N GLY A 120 -18.01 4.95 16.83
CA GLY A 120 -18.50 5.71 17.98
C GLY A 120 -17.56 6.81 18.47
N LEU A 121 -16.52 7.17 17.70
CA LEU A 121 -15.65 8.27 18.06
C LEU A 121 -16.35 9.60 17.81
N SER A 122 -16.45 10.44 18.85
CA SER A 122 -17.02 11.78 18.74
C SER A 122 -16.24 12.63 17.73
N GLU A 123 -16.97 13.36 16.88
CA GLU A 123 -16.37 14.22 15.86
C GLU A 123 -15.44 15.29 16.45
N TYR A 124 -15.59 15.69 17.71
CA TYR A 124 -14.71 16.67 18.34
C TYR A 124 -13.32 16.13 18.70
N LEU A 125 -13.13 14.81 18.65
CA LEU A 125 -11.90 14.15 19.09
C LEU A 125 -10.88 13.93 17.99
N PHE A 126 -11.20 14.25 16.73
CA PHE A 126 -10.29 14.07 15.60
C PHE A 126 -10.42 15.15 14.52
N GLU A 127 -9.34 15.35 13.78
CA GLU A 127 -9.27 16.17 12.57
C GLU A 127 -8.57 15.41 11.44
N VAL A 128 -9.05 15.57 10.21
CA VAL A 128 -8.50 14.92 9.02
C VAL A 128 -8.02 15.99 8.04
N ASP A 129 -6.72 15.98 7.75
CA ASP A 129 -6.12 16.71 6.65
C ASP A 129 -5.99 15.80 5.44
N ALA A 130 -6.29 16.32 4.25
CA ALA A 130 -6.20 15.57 3.01
C ALA A 130 -5.49 16.38 1.94
N LEU A 131 -4.39 15.83 1.42
CA LEU A 131 -3.51 16.52 0.48
C LEU A 131 -3.41 15.79 -0.85
N ASP A 132 -3.38 16.54 -1.94
CA ASP A 132 -3.05 16.04 -3.27
C ASP A 132 -2.31 17.12 -4.06
N VAL A 133 -1.55 16.71 -5.08
CA VAL A 133 -0.86 17.64 -5.97
C VAL A 133 -1.81 18.27 -6.99
N SER A 134 -2.96 17.64 -7.26
CA SER A 134 -3.96 18.16 -8.20
C SER A 134 -5.04 18.98 -7.48
N ALA A 135 -5.14 20.26 -7.85
CA ALA A 135 -6.23 21.12 -7.39
C ALA A 135 -7.58 20.64 -7.93
N ARG A 136 -7.61 20.12 -9.17
CA ARG A 136 -8.82 19.57 -9.80
C ARG A 136 -9.42 18.37 -9.05
N VAL A 137 -8.61 17.43 -8.58
CA VAL A 137 -9.15 16.27 -7.82
C VAL A 137 -9.62 16.69 -6.43
N ILE A 138 -8.95 17.66 -5.80
CA ILE A 138 -9.36 18.27 -4.54
C ILE A 138 -10.69 19.01 -4.67
N GLU A 139 -10.90 19.76 -5.75
CA GLU A 139 -12.18 20.42 -6.02
C GLU A 139 -13.31 19.39 -6.11
N ARG A 140 -13.09 18.32 -6.88
CA ARG A 140 -14.04 17.20 -6.98
C ARG A 140 -14.30 16.54 -5.63
N ALA A 141 -13.26 16.32 -4.83
CA ALA A 141 -13.38 15.77 -3.49
C ALA A 141 -14.25 16.65 -2.59
N SER A 142 -14.07 17.97 -2.65
CA SER A 142 -14.77 18.95 -1.82
C SER A 142 -16.28 19.04 -2.12
N LEU A 143 -16.70 18.68 -3.33
CA LEU A 143 -18.13 18.56 -3.69
C LEU A 143 -18.82 17.41 -2.93
N GLY A 144 -18.09 16.34 -2.63
CA GLY A 144 -18.63 15.18 -1.92
C GLY A 144 -19.71 14.42 -2.70
N VAL A 145 -19.68 14.45 -4.04
CA VAL A 145 -20.63 13.74 -4.92
C VAL A 145 -19.92 12.61 -5.65
N TYR A 146 -20.42 11.39 -5.50
CA TYR A 146 -19.76 10.17 -5.97
C TYR A 146 -20.66 9.31 -6.85
N GLY A 147 -20.09 8.80 -7.94
CA GLY A 147 -20.76 7.86 -8.83
C GLY A 147 -20.61 6.40 -8.38
N ARG A 148 -21.29 5.49 -9.07
CA ARG A 148 -21.27 4.04 -8.75
C ARG A 148 -19.85 3.45 -8.68
N ASN A 149 -18.91 3.94 -9.48
CA ASN A 149 -17.53 3.42 -9.52
C ASN A 149 -16.70 3.66 -8.25
N SER A 150 -17.11 4.61 -7.40
CA SER A 150 -16.48 4.88 -6.10
C SER A 150 -16.91 3.87 -5.03
N PHE A 151 -17.94 3.06 -5.30
CA PHE A 151 -18.47 2.04 -4.39
C PHE A 151 -18.15 0.65 -4.97
N ARG A 152 -17.12 0.00 -4.40
CA ARG A 152 -16.64 -1.31 -4.87
C ARG A 152 -16.70 -2.34 -3.73
N GLY A 153 -16.78 -3.62 -4.11
CA GLY A 153 -16.94 -4.72 -3.17
C GLY A 153 -18.37 -4.89 -2.67
N ASP A 154 -18.56 -5.86 -1.78
CA ASP A 154 -19.89 -6.27 -1.30
C ASP A 154 -20.33 -5.49 -0.03
N GLU A 155 -19.38 -4.94 0.73
CA GLU A 155 -19.63 -4.27 2.01
C GLU A 155 -20.01 -2.79 1.86
N LEU A 156 -21.19 -2.52 1.30
CA LEU A 156 -21.66 -1.15 1.03
C LEU A 156 -22.56 -0.55 2.13
N GLY A 157 -22.66 -1.19 3.30
CA GLY A 157 -23.55 -0.73 4.38
C GLY A 157 -23.25 0.67 4.91
N PHE A 158 -22.02 1.17 4.73
CA PHE A 158 -21.65 2.55 5.07
C PHE A 158 -22.34 3.58 4.16
N ARG A 159 -22.67 3.20 2.91
CA ARG A 159 -23.31 4.09 1.94
C ARG A 159 -24.68 4.52 2.45
N ASP A 160 -25.45 3.55 2.96
CA ASP A 160 -26.80 3.79 3.46
C ASP A 160 -26.82 4.63 4.75
N ARG A 161 -25.69 4.69 5.49
CA ARG A 161 -25.54 5.52 6.69
C ARG A 161 -25.07 6.95 6.40
N HIS A 162 -24.18 7.12 5.43
CA HIS A 162 -23.42 8.36 5.24
C HIS A 162 -23.68 9.07 3.91
N PHE A 163 -24.53 8.53 3.05
CA PHE A 163 -24.85 9.14 1.75
C PHE A 163 -26.36 9.22 1.52
N SER A 164 -26.76 10.22 0.74
CA SER A 164 -28.09 10.31 0.15
C SER A 164 -27.99 10.19 -1.38
N GLU A 165 -28.95 9.51 -2.00
CA GLU A 165 -29.03 9.44 -3.46
C GLU A 165 -29.49 10.79 -4.03
N VAL A 166 -28.82 11.26 -5.08
CA VAL A 166 -29.10 12.49 -5.83
C VAL A 166 -29.04 12.20 -7.33
N ALA A 167 -29.49 13.12 -8.18
CA ALA A 167 -29.53 12.92 -9.63
C ALA A 167 -28.17 12.50 -10.24
N GLU A 168 -27.08 13.07 -9.72
CA GLU A 168 -25.71 12.84 -10.20
C GLU A 168 -24.97 11.69 -9.48
N GLY A 169 -25.65 10.93 -8.61
CA GLY A 169 -25.06 9.81 -7.87
C GLY A 169 -25.40 9.83 -6.38
N TYR A 170 -24.37 9.87 -5.53
CA TYR A 170 -24.50 9.81 -4.08
C TYR A 170 -23.81 11.03 -3.45
N GLN A 171 -24.58 11.83 -2.70
CA GLN A 171 -24.09 12.97 -1.95
C GLN A 171 -23.67 12.52 -0.54
N LEU A 172 -22.43 12.84 -0.17
CA LEU A 172 -21.91 12.58 1.17
C LEU A 172 -22.59 13.46 2.22
N ALA A 173 -22.91 12.89 3.38
CA ALA A 173 -23.48 13.60 4.51
C ALA A 173 -22.57 14.74 4.99
N GLU A 174 -23.17 15.90 5.27
CA GLU A 174 -22.42 17.11 5.61
C GLU A 174 -21.54 16.96 6.86
N GLN A 175 -21.99 16.15 7.83
CA GLN A 175 -21.22 15.84 9.03
C GLN A 175 -19.89 15.14 8.73
N VAL A 176 -19.82 14.36 7.65
CA VAL A 176 -18.58 13.70 7.20
C VAL A 176 -17.77 14.68 6.37
N ARG A 177 -18.44 15.38 5.45
CA ARG A 177 -17.80 16.32 4.51
C ARG A 177 -16.99 17.41 5.21
N ARG A 178 -17.55 18.02 6.26
CA ARG A 178 -16.93 19.12 7.02
C ARG A 178 -15.71 18.71 7.86
N LYS A 179 -15.47 17.41 8.05
CA LYS A 179 -14.37 16.90 8.88
C LYS A 179 -13.05 16.78 8.15
N VAL A 180 -13.06 16.93 6.83
CA VAL A 180 -11.87 16.85 5.98
C VAL A 180 -11.47 18.24 5.55
N ARG A 181 -10.23 18.64 5.87
CA ARG A 181 -9.61 19.87 5.38
C ARG A 181 -8.70 19.54 4.20
N PHE A 182 -9.14 19.89 3.00
CA PHE A 182 -8.34 19.69 1.80
C PHE A 182 -7.29 20.79 1.62
N ARG A 183 -6.10 20.40 1.15
CA ARG A 183 -5.01 21.33 0.79
C ARG A 183 -4.29 20.81 -0.45
N CYS A 184 -4.04 21.68 -1.43
CA CYS A 184 -3.18 21.35 -2.57
C CYS A 184 -1.72 21.40 -2.10
N GLY A 185 -0.95 20.35 -2.34
CA GLY A 185 0.44 20.28 -1.89
C GLY A 185 1.20 19.10 -2.48
N ASN A 186 2.50 19.30 -2.66
CA ASN A 186 3.41 18.28 -3.19
C ASN A 186 4.25 17.66 -2.08
N LEU A 187 4.31 16.34 -2.01
CA LEU A 187 5.07 15.59 -1.00
C LEU A 187 6.58 15.88 -1.05
N LEU A 188 7.09 16.25 -2.23
CA LEU A 188 8.49 16.59 -2.44
C LEU A 188 8.80 18.08 -2.21
N ASP A 189 7.82 18.90 -1.86
CA ASP A 189 8.08 20.28 -1.46
C ASP A 189 8.69 20.31 -0.04
N PRO A 190 9.92 20.83 0.14
CA PRO A 190 10.54 20.94 1.46
C PRO A 190 9.72 21.78 2.46
N GLY A 191 8.88 22.70 1.95
CA GLY A 191 7.98 23.53 2.73
C GLY A 191 6.66 22.84 3.11
N LEU A 192 6.40 21.62 2.62
CA LEU A 192 5.13 20.94 2.84
C LEU A 192 4.87 20.73 4.34
N LEU A 193 3.80 21.37 4.82
CA LEU A 193 3.37 21.34 6.22
C LEU A 193 4.50 21.75 7.18
N ALA A 194 5.39 22.65 6.74
CA ALA A 194 6.42 23.20 7.60
C ALA A 194 5.78 23.96 8.78
N GLY A 195 6.20 23.63 10.00
CA GLY A 195 5.67 24.23 11.24
C GLY A 195 4.37 23.62 11.78
N GLU A 196 3.73 22.70 11.05
CA GLU A 196 2.59 21.94 11.55
C GLU A 196 3.03 20.86 12.55
N ALA A 197 2.21 20.59 13.56
CA ALA A 197 2.49 19.51 14.50
C ALA A 197 2.38 18.15 13.79
N PRO A 198 3.25 17.16 14.11
CA PRO A 198 3.17 15.84 13.49
C PRO A 198 1.84 15.13 13.76
N TYR A 199 1.43 14.30 12.81
CA TYR A 199 0.18 13.55 12.82
C TYR A 199 0.28 12.26 13.65
N ASP A 200 -0.82 11.87 14.28
CA ASP A 200 -0.92 10.58 14.98
C ASP A 200 -0.99 9.43 13.99
N PHE A 201 -1.73 9.63 12.89
CA PHE A 201 -1.88 8.67 11.80
C PHE A 201 -1.64 9.33 10.45
N VAL A 202 -0.90 8.66 9.58
CA VAL A 202 -0.64 9.09 8.19
C VAL A 202 -1.04 7.96 7.25
N PHE A 203 -1.92 8.25 6.30
CA PHE A 203 -2.24 7.37 5.18
C PHE A 203 -1.46 7.84 3.95
N CYS A 204 -0.68 6.93 3.39
CA CYS A 204 0.01 7.13 2.12
C CYS A 204 -0.01 5.83 1.32
N ARG A 205 -1.07 5.65 0.54
CA ARG A 205 -1.38 4.40 -0.16
C ARG A 205 -1.36 4.60 -1.66
N ASN A 206 -0.79 3.64 -2.37
CA ASN A 206 -0.79 3.56 -3.83
C ASN A 206 -0.22 4.83 -4.51
N LEU A 207 0.80 5.44 -3.91
CA LEU A 207 1.52 6.60 -4.45
C LEU A 207 2.98 6.28 -4.76
N LEU A 208 3.67 5.60 -3.84
CA LEU A 208 5.12 5.43 -3.92
C LEU A 208 5.51 4.53 -5.10
N ILE A 209 4.57 3.74 -5.61
CA ILE A 209 4.70 2.94 -6.83
C ILE A 209 5.00 3.76 -8.10
N TYR A 210 4.70 5.06 -8.08
CA TYR A 210 4.93 5.97 -9.20
C TYR A 210 6.31 6.66 -9.18
N PHE A 211 7.14 6.32 -8.19
CA PHE A 211 8.44 6.94 -7.95
C PHE A 211 9.56 5.91 -8.14
N ASP A 212 10.75 6.39 -8.53
CA ASP A 212 11.96 5.57 -8.51
C ASP A 212 12.47 5.36 -7.08
N ARG A 213 13.46 4.46 -6.90
CA ARG A 213 14.01 4.13 -5.58
C ARG A 213 14.57 5.35 -4.81
N PRO A 214 15.33 6.27 -5.43
CA PRO A 214 15.78 7.49 -4.75
C PRO A 214 14.61 8.35 -4.22
N THR A 215 13.63 8.64 -5.07
CA THR A 215 12.47 9.47 -4.68
C THR A 215 11.58 8.76 -3.65
N GLN A 216 11.38 7.44 -3.79
CA GLN A 216 10.72 6.63 -2.77
C GLN A 216 11.37 6.79 -1.39
N SER A 217 12.71 6.77 -1.34
CA SER A 217 13.47 6.89 -0.09
C SER A 217 13.31 8.29 0.52
N GLU A 218 13.40 9.35 -0.30
CA GLU A 218 13.14 10.72 0.12
C GLU A 218 11.72 10.90 0.69
N VAL A 219 10.71 10.38 -0.02
CA VAL A 219 9.31 10.42 0.39
C VAL A 219 9.10 9.72 1.73
N VAL A 220 9.72 8.55 1.94
CA VAL A 220 9.62 7.85 3.23
C VAL A 220 10.17 8.69 4.38
N GLU A 221 11.28 9.42 4.17
CA GLU A 221 11.80 10.33 5.20
C GLU A 221 10.89 11.53 5.46
N VAL A 222 10.23 12.07 4.42
CA VAL A 222 9.19 13.10 4.59
C VAL A 222 7.99 12.56 5.36
N LEU A 223 7.48 11.37 5.01
CA LEU A 223 6.36 10.73 5.69
C LEU A 223 6.69 10.44 7.15
N LYS A 224 7.92 9.99 7.43
CA LYS A 224 8.42 9.88 8.81
C LYS A 224 8.32 11.25 9.46
N ARG A 225 8.96 12.31 8.96
CA ARG A 225 8.91 13.67 9.55
C ARG A 225 7.49 14.12 9.91
N LEU A 226 6.51 13.85 9.04
CA LEU A 226 5.10 14.21 9.27
C LEU A 226 4.41 13.33 10.31
N LEU A 227 4.88 12.12 10.55
CA LEU A 227 4.34 11.18 11.53
C LEU A 227 4.99 11.38 12.91
N ARG A 228 4.17 11.38 13.97
CA ARG A 228 4.67 11.31 15.34
C ARG A 228 5.58 10.09 15.54
N PRO A 229 6.61 10.17 16.41
CA PRO A 229 7.50 9.03 16.67
C PRO A 229 6.77 7.76 17.12
N ASP A 230 5.67 7.94 17.86
CA ASP A 230 4.77 6.91 18.39
C ASP A 230 3.45 6.80 17.60
N GLY A 231 3.41 7.35 16.37
CA GLY A 231 2.27 7.27 15.46
C GLY A 231 2.29 6.01 14.61
N ALA A 232 1.25 5.84 13.78
CA ALA A 232 1.15 4.74 12.82
C ALA A 232 0.93 5.23 11.38
N MET A 233 1.56 4.57 10.42
CA MET A 233 1.45 4.85 9.00
C MET A 233 0.70 3.73 8.30
N PHE A 234 -0.31 4.09 7.50
CA PHE A 234 -1.12 3.19 6.70
C PHE A 234 -0.67 3.31 5.25
N ILE A 235 -0.30 2.21 4.63
CA ILE A 235 0.26 2.18 3.26
C ILE A 235 -0.48 1.14 2.40
N GLY A 236 -0.23 1.12 1.10
CA GLY A 236 -0.72 0.06 0.21
C GLY A 236 0.15 -1.21 0.29
N PRO A 237 -0.38 -2.36 -0.15
CA PRO A 237 0.32 -3.64 -0.12
C PRO A 237 1.66 -3.61 -0.87
N ALA A 238 1.68 -2.94 -2.04
CA ALA A 238 2.87 -2.83 -2.89
C ALA A 238 4.01 -2.00 -2.25
N GLU A 239 3.72 -1.24 -1.20
CA GLU A 239 4.65 -0.28 -0.58
C GLU A 239 5.24 -0.83 0.73
N ALA A 240 4.70 -1.94 1.25
CA ALA A 240 5.08 -2.54 2.52
C ALA A 240 6.56 -2.97 2.62
N SER A 241 7.11 -3.45 1.51
CA SER A 241 8.53 -3.82 1.43
C SER A 241 9.43 -2.60 1.64
N LEU A 242 9.09 -1.48 0.99
CA LEU A 242 9.84 -0.23 1.05
C LEU A 242 9.89 0.33 2.48
N LEU A 243 8.76 0.38 3.19
CA LEU A 243 8.73 0.91 4.56
C LEU A 243 9.55 0.03 5.51
N SER A 244 9.49 -1.30 5.32
CA SER A 244 10.30 -2.26 6.09
C SER A 244 11.80 -2.03 5.88
N GLN A 245 12.23 -1.76 4.64
CA GLN A 245 13.63 -1.44 4.31
C GLN A 245 14.11 -0.15 4.97
N HIS A 246 13.19 0.79 5.22
CA HIS A 246 13.45 2.07 5.85
C HIS A 246 13.22 2.04 7.39
N GLY A 247 13.30 0.88 8.03
CA GLY A 247 13.29 0.77 9.50
C GLY A 247 11.91 0.95 10.15
N MET A 248 10.84 0.83 9.37
CA MET A 248 9.49 0.72 9.91
C MET A 248 9.13 -0.76 10.13
N GLN A 249 8.27 -1.04 11.10
CA GLN A 249 7.82 -2.39 11.42
C GLN A 249 6.31 -2.50 11.28
N PRO A 250 5.79 -3.56 10.65
CA PRO A 250 4.36 -3.81 10.61
C PRO A 250 3.86 -4.11 12.03
N ILE A 251 2.65 -3.67 12.37
CA ILE A 251 2.06 -3.88 13.69
C ILE A 251 1.49 -5.30 13.91
N GLY A 252 1.54 -6.15 12.87
CA GLY A 252 1.08 -7.55 12.94
C GLY A 252 -0.43 -7.73 12.86
N VAL A 253 -1.18 -6.74 12.37
CA VAL A 253 -2.61 -6.91 12.05
C VAL A 253 -2.73 -7.27 10.56
N PRO A 254 -3.23 -8.48 10.20
CA PRO A 254 -3.36 -8.92 8.81
C PRO A 254 -4.13 -7.91 7.95
N LEU A 255 -3.70 -7.71 6.71
CA LEU A 255 -4.27 -6.78 5.71
C LEU A 255 -4.39 -5.30 6.08
N SER A 256 -4.07 -4.93 7.31
CA SER A 256 -4.17 -3.53 7.73
C SER A 256 -3.12 -2.64 7.06
N PHE A 257 -2.00 -3.23 6.63
CA PHE A 257 -0.80 -2.57 6.10
C PHE A 257 -0.37 -1.37 6.94
N VAL A 258 -0.39 -1.55 8.26
CA VAL A 258 -0.03 -0.51 9.24
C VAL A 258 1.37 -0.73 9.78
N PHE A 259 2.15 0.34 9.76
CA PHE A 259 3.54 0.37 10.15
C PHE A 259 3.80 1.39 11.26
N ARG A 260 4.70 1.07 12.18
CA ARG A 260 5.23 1.98 13.18
C ARG A 260 6.74 2.11 13.01
N ARG A 261 7.30 3.22 13.47
CA ARG A 261 8.77 3.35 13.54
C ARG A 261 9.32 2.31 14.50
N THR A 262 10.43 1.67 14.14
CA THR A 262 11.17 0.87 15.11
C THR A 262 11.60 1.82 16.24
N SER A 263 11.02 1.66 17.44
CA SER A 263 11.56 2.34 18.60
C SER A 263 12.99 1.82 18.79
N GLU A 264 13.98 2.70 18.68
CA GLU A 264 15.22 2.47 19.42
C GLU A 264 14.81 2.43 20.89
N ALA A 265 14.58 1.22 21.42
CA ALA A 265 14.41 1.04 22.84
C ALA A 265 15.58 1.77 23.52
N PRO A 266 15.35 2.58 24.57
CA PRO A 266 16.44 3.17 25.31
C PRO A 266 17.37 2.03 25.74
N ARG A 267 18.61 2.03 25.24
CA ARG A 267 19.67 1.12 25.70
C ARG A 267 19.94 1.49 27.18
N GLY A 268 19.14 0.98 28.12
CA GLY A 268 19.26 1.42 29.52
C GLY A 268 18.40 0.73 30.58
N ALA A 269 17.28 0.09 30.23
CA ALA A 269 16.47 -0.60 31.24
C ALA A 269 16.79 -2.11 31.30
N ARG A 270 17.85 -2.47 32.05
CA ARG A 270 18.01 -3.87 32.51
C ARG A 270 16.77 -4.26 33.32
N PRO A 271 16.10 -5.39 33.05
CA PRO A 271 15.10 -5.90 33.96
C PRO A 271 15.79 -6.17 35.31
N LYS A 272 15.25 -5.59 36.39
CA LYS A 272 15.69 -5.95 37.75
C LYS A 272 15.50 -7.45 37.92
N ALA A 273 16.59 -8.16 38.10
CA ALA A 273 16.58 -9.56 38.48
C ALA A 273 15.83 -9.70 39.79
N VAL A 274 14.70 -10.42 39.77
CA VAL A 274 14.10 -10.95 40.99
C VAL A 274 14.91 -12.18 41.34
N SER A 275 15.84 -12.01 42.28
CA SER A 275 16.39 -13.10 43.08
C SER A 275 15.36 -13.47 44.13
N ASP A 276 14.87 -14.71 44.11
CA ASP A 276 15.15 -15.65 45.20
C ASP A 276 14.35 -16.94 45.07
N GLY A 277 15.07 -18.05 45.29
CA GLY A 277 14.56 -19.16 46.09
C GLY A 277 13.59 -20.13 45.43
N ALA A 278 14.14 -21.14 44.74
CA ALA A 278 13.94 -22.57 45.07
C ALA A 278 14.10 -23.47 43.82
N ARG A 279 15.16 -24.27 43.86
CA ARG A 279 15.31 -25.58 43.19
C ARG A 279 15.39 -26.61 44.33
N PRO A 280 15.32 -27.95 44.10
CA PRO A 280 15.08 -28.72 42.87
C PRO A 280 14.13 -29.93 43.10
N VAL A 281 13.94 -30.81 42.10
CA VAL A 281 14.19 -32.28 42.14
C VAL A 281 13.51 -32.98 40.94
N VAL A 282 14.26 -33.92 40.36
CA VAL A 282 14.00 -34.74 39.16
C VAL A 282 13.44 -36.11 39.57
N ALA A 283 12.42 -36.61 38.87
CA ALA A 283 12.05 -38.03 38.66
C ALA A 283 10.62 -38.05 38.07
N ALA A 284 10.14 -38.96 37.21
CA ALA A 284 10.67 -40.07 36.44
C ALA A 284 9.62 -40.39 35.35
N ALA A 285 10.03 -41.14 34.33
CA ALA A 285 9.29 -41.47 33.12
C ALA A 285 8.00 -42.30 33.33
N VAL A 286 7.01 -42.07 32.46
CA VAL A 286 5.99 -43.07 32.10
C VAL A 286 5.87 -43.14 30.57
N GLU A 287 6.08 -44.36 30.10
CA GLU A 287 6.07 -44.86 28.72
C GLU A 287 4.64 -45.08 28.17
N ARG A 288 4.58 -45.32 26.84
CA ARG A 288 3.50 -45.92 26.00
C ARG A 288 2.68 -44.89 25.19
N ALA A 289 2.43 -45.03 23.89
CA ALA A 289 2.65 -46.13 22.95
C ALA A 289 2.81 -45.60 21.51
N SER A 290 3.58 -46.33 20.70
CA SER A 290 3.82 -46.10 19.28
C SER A 290 2.58 -46.32 18.41
N ILE A 291 2.39 -45.45 17.42
CA ILE A 291 1.62 -45.75 16.21
C ILE A 291 2.56 -45.53 15.01
N ARG A 292 2.74 -46.60 14.23
CA ARG A 292 3.63 -46.69 13.05
C ARG A 292 3.14 -45.78 11.91
N PRO A 293 4.04 -45.23 11.07
CA PRO A 293 3.65 -44.55 9.84
C PRO A 293 3.37 -45.59 8.74
N SER A 294 2.27 -45.40 8.01
CA SER A 294 1.95 -46.13 6.77
C SER A 294 2.66 -45.51 5.57
N PRO A 295 3.11 -46.32 4.57
CA PRO A 295 3.89 -45.86 3.43
C PRO A 295 3.02 -45.15 2.37
N PRO A 296 3.61 -44.32 1.49
CA PRO A 296 2.87 -43.67 0.41
C PRO A 296 2.52 -44.68 -0.70
N PRO A 297 1.37 -44.52 -1.40
CA PRO A 297 1.06 -45.31 -2.58
C PRO A 297 1.93 -44.89 -3.79
N PRO A 298 2.14 -45.80 -4.76
CA PRO A 298 3.13 -45.63 -5.83
C PRO A 298 2.67 -44.65 -6.93
N ALA A 299 3.66 -44.01 -7.56
CA ALA A 299 3.50 -43.13 -8.71
C ALA A 299 2.87 -43.87 -9.92
N LYS A 300 1.85 -43.24 -10.53
CA LYS A 300 1.30 -43.66 -11.83
C LYS A 300 2.09 -43.04 -13.00
N PRO A 301 2.11 -43.68 -14.18
CA PRO A 301 3.13 -43.49 -15.19
C PRO A 301 2.92 -42.22 -16.03
N ARG A 302 4.04 -41.67 -16.50
CA ARG A 302 4.16 -40.63 -17.53
C ARG A 302 3.25 -40.91 -18.74
N GLN A 303 2.33 -40.00 -19.05
CA GLN A 303 1.81 -39.85 -20.40
C GLN A 303 2.75 -38.96 -21.22
N ARG A 304 3.27 -39.51 -22.32
CA ARG A 304 3.92 -38.77 -23.40
C ARG A 304 2.86 -37.92 -24.10
N LEU A 305 3.04 -36.59 -24.13
CA LEU A 305 2.50 -35.75 -25.18
C LEU A 305 3.64 -35.44 -26.15
N SER A 306 3.60 -36.15 -27.27
CA SER A 306 4.48 -36.03 -28.42
C SER A 306 4.05 -34.87 -29.32
N SER A 307 5.00 -33.97 -29.55
CA SER A 307 5.40 -33.35 -30.83
C SER A 307 4.39 -32.56 -31.69
N LEU A 308 4.83 -31.32 -32.01
CA LEU A 308 4.62 -30.50 -33.21
C LEU A 308 3.42 -29.54 -33.21
N VAL A 309 3.70 -28.23 -33.06
CA VAL A 309 3.70 -27.20 -34.14
C VAL A 309 4.51 -25.98 -33.61
N PRO A 310 5.41 -25.34 -34.38
CA PRO A 310 6.18 -24.18 -33.92
C PRO A 310 5.35 -22.88 -33.92
N PRO A 311 5.66 -21.88 -33.07
CA PRO A 311 4.89 -20.66 -33.02
C PRO A 311 5.26 -19.72 -34.17
N ALA A 312 4.26 -19.30 -34.93
CA ALA A 312 4.39 -18.20 -35.85
C ALA A 312 4.20 -16.86 -35.10
N SER A 313 5.19 -15.98 -35.27
CA SER A 313 5.03 -14.54 -35.44
C SER A 313 4.58 -13.70 -34.23
N GLY A 314 5.58 -13.34 -33.43
CA GLY A 314 5.80 -12.04 -32.77
C GLY A 314 4.64 -11.08 -32.54
N GLN A 315 4.33 -10.86 -31.26
CA GLN A 315 3.93 -9.55 -30.75
C GLN A 315 4.96 -9.12 -29.68
N PRO A 316 5.42 -7.86 -29.69
CA PRO A 316 6.39 -7.37 -28.72
C PRO A 316 5.84 -7.42 -27.30
N LEU A 317 6.65 -7.92 -26.36
CA LEU A 317 6.39 -7.94 -24.93
C LEU A 317 6.11 -6.52 -24.41
N ALA A 318 4.92 -6.31 -23.86
CA ALA A 318 4.59 -5.12 -23.07
C ALA A 318 5.29 -5.18 -21.70
N SER A 319 5.75 -4.01 -21.23
CA SER A 319 6.58 -3.80 -20.04
C SER A 319 6.00 -4.41 -18.74
N PRO A 320 6.86 -4.74 -17.74
CA PRO A 320 6.49 -5.55 -16.57
C PRO A 320 5.48 -4.93 -15.60
N VAL A 321 5.16 -3.64 -15.72
CA VAL A 321 4.34 -2.91 -14.73
C VAL A 321 2.83 -3.12 -14.92
N GLY A 322 2.38 -3.60 -16.10
CA GLY A 322 0.96 -3.89 -16.34
C GLY A 322 0.55 -5.35 -16.16
N GLU A 323 1.50 -6.25 -15.88
CA GLU A 323 1.25 -7.70 -15.99
C GLU A 323 0.40 -8.27 -14.84
N PHE A 324 0.37 -7.59 -13.70
CA PHE A 324 -0.30 -8.05 -12.48
C PHE A 324 -1.38 -7.07 -11.97
N ASP A 325 -1.70 -6.04 -12.77
CA ASP A 325 -2.66 -4.99 -12.40
C ASP A 325 -4.04 -5.54 -12.06
N GLU A 326 -4.49 -6.58 -12.77
CA GLU A 326 -5.78 -7.21 -12.49
C GLU A 326 -5.80 -7.85 -11.08
N ILE A 327 -4.75 -8.59 -10.72
CA ILE A 327 -4.64 -9.27 -9.42
C ILE A 327 -4.58 -8.23 -8.30
N ALA A 328 -3.73 -7.21 -8.46
CA ALA A 328 -3.61 -6.14 -7.49
C ALA A 328 -4.95 -5.42 -7.31
N ARG A 329 -5.61 -5.02 -8.41
CA ARG A 329 -6.91 -4.35 -8.37
C ARG A 329 -8.00 -5.18 -7.67
N LEU A 330 -8.06 -6.49 -7.92
CA LEU A 330 -9.02 -7.39 -7.28
C LEU A 330 -8.73 -7.56 -5.79
N ALA A 331 -7.46 -7.76 -5.42
CA ALA A 331 -7.04 -7.88 -4.04
C ALA A 331 -7.33 -6.60 -3.25
N ASP A 332 -7.00 -5.43 -3.81
CA ASP A 332 -7.23 -4.13 -3.20
C ASP A 332 -8.72 -3.81 -3.01
N ALA A 333 -9.58 -4.39 -3.84
CA ALA A 333 -11.03 -4.24 -3.78
C ALA A 333 -11.71 -5.21 -2.80
N GLY A 334 -10.94 -6.04 -2.07
CA GLY A 334 -11.48 -7.07 -1.18
C GLY A 334 -12.04 -8.30 -1.90
N GLN A 335 -11.90 -8.38 -3.24
CA GLN A 335 -12.39 -9.47 -4.09
C GLN A 335 -11.41 -10.65 -4.06
N HIS A 336 -11.17 -11.20 -2.87
CA HIS A 336 -10.08 -12.14 -2.62
C HIS A 336 -10.23 -13.46 -3.41
N ARG A 337 -11.47 -13.93 -3.63
CA ARG A 337 -11.73 -15.15 -4.40
C ARG A 337 -11.38 -14.96 -5.87
N GLU A 338 -11.79 -13.83 -6.43
CA GLU A 338 -11.51 -13.43 -7.81
C GLU A 338 -10.01 -13.19 -8.01
N ALA A 339 -9.35 -12.53 -7.06
CA ALA A 339 -7.92 -12.30 -7.07
C ALA A 339 -7.14 -13.63 -7.07
N ARG A 340 -7.54 -14.60 -6.22
CA ARG A 340 -6.95 -15.94 -6.20
C ARG A 340 -7.14 -16.67 -7.53
N ALA A 341 -8.34 -16.61 -8.10
CA ALA A 341 -8.62 -17.19 -9.41
C ALA A 341 -7.78 -16.53 -10.52
N ALA A 342 -7.53 -15.22 -10.46
CA ALA A 342 -6.67 -14.51 -11.40
C ALA A 342 -5.20 -14.98 -11.30
N CYS A 343 -4.68 -15.14 -10.09
CA CYS A 343 -3.36 -15.73 -9.86
C CYS A 343 -3.25 -17.13 -10.47
N GLU A 344 -4.24 -17.99 -10.22
CA GLU A 344 -4.26 -19.37 -10.73
C GLU A 344 -4.29 -19.42 -12.27
N ARG A 345 -5.11 -18.55 -12.91
CA ARG A 345 -5.12 -18.41 -14.37
C ARG A 345 -3.75 -17.99 -14.91
N GLN A 346 -3.08 -17.05 -14.25
CA GLN A 346 -1.77 -16.57 -14.69
C GLN A 346 -0.68 -17.64 -14.57
N LEU A 347 -0.66 -18.39 -13.46
CA LEU A 347 0.24 -19.54 -13.31
C LEU A 347 -0.01 -20.62 -14.37
N ALA A 348 -1.28 -20.87 -14.71
CA ALA A 348 -1.63 -21.84 -15.75
C ALA A 348 -1.20 -21.39 -17.16
N ALA A 349 -1.34 -20.09 -17.46
CA ALA A 349 -1.04 -19.54 -18.79
C ALA A 349 0.46 -19.28 -19.02
N ARG A 350 1.19 -18.83 -17.98
CA ARG A 350 2.57 -18.34 -18.10
C ARG A 350 3.60 -19.15 -17.31
N GLY A 351 3.14 -20.06 -16.46
CA GLY A 351 4.00 -20.85 -15.59
C GLY A 351 4.34 -20.17 -14.25
N PRO A 352 5.25 -20.77 -13.47
CA PRO A 352 5.63 -20.27 -12.15
C PRO A 352 6.20 -18.84 -12.19
N SER A 353 5.65 -17.95 -11.34
CA SER A 353 6.10 -16.57 -11.19
C SER A 353 6.27 -16.21 -9.72
N ALA A 354 7.39 -15.55 -9.40
CA ALA A 354 7.68 -15.13 -8.03
C ALA A 354 6.62 -14.15 -7.51
N THR A 355 6.24 -13.17 -8.34
CA THR A 355 5.19 -12.19 -8.06
C THR A 355 3.82 -12.83 -7.84
N VAL A 356 3.45 -13.83 -8.65
CA VAL A 356 2.15 -14.51 -8.47
C VAL A 356 2.12 -15.35 -7.20
N PHE A 357 3.23 -16.03 -6.86
CA PHE A 357 3.33 -16.73 -5.58
C PHE A 357 3.33 -15.77 -4.39
N TYR A 358 3.91 -14.58 -4.52
CA TYR A 358 3.77 -13.54 -3.51
C TYR A 358 2.30 -13.17 -3.29
N TRP A 359 1.54 -12.88 -4.36
CA TRP A 359 0.11 -12.57 -4.26
C TRP A 359 -0.72 -13.70 -3.66
N LEU A 360 -0.47 -14.95 -4.05
CA LEU A 360 -1.13 -16.12 -3.43
C LEU A 360 -0.79 -16.25 -1.95
N GLY A 361 0.46 -15.95 -1.57
CA GLY A 361 0.89 -15.90 -0.17
C GLY A 361 0.10 -14.85 0.61
N LEU A 362 0.00 -13.64 0.07
CA LEU A 362 -0.77 -12.55 0.67
C LEU A 362 -2.24 -12.94 0.83
N LEU A 363 -2.90 -13.41 -0.23
CA LEU A 363 -4.30 -13.86 -0.21
C LEU A 363 -4.57 -15.02 0.77
N SER A 364 -3.61 -15.92 0.96
CA SER A 364 -3.71 -17.01 1.95
C SER A 364 -3.56 -16.50 3.38
N ASP A 365 -2.70 -15.50 3.60
CA ASP A 365 -2.51 -14.84 4.89
C ASP A 365 -3.80 -14.15 5.34
N VAL A 366 -4.48 -13.46 4.41
CA VAL A 366 -5.83 -12.89 4.61
C VAL A 366 -6.83 -13.93 5.08
N ALA A 367 -6.83 -15.10 4.42
CA ALA A 367 -7.77 -16.16 4.70
C ALA A 367 -7.49 -16.89 6.03
N GLY A 368 -6.48 -16.46 6.80
CA GLY A 368 -6.00 -17.13 8.01
C GLY A 368 -5.30 -18.47 7.73
N GLN A 369 -4.97 -18.74 6.46
CA GLN A 369 -4.30 -19.96 6.02
C GLN A 369 -2.79 -19.79 6.13
N GLU A 370 -2.31 -19.53 7.36
CA GLU A 370 -0.93 -19.11 7.60
C GLU A 370 0.14 -20.08 7.06
N GLN A 371 -0.13 -21.39 7.12
CA GLN A 371 0.81 -22.39 6.60
C GLN A 371 0.91 -22.31 5.07
N GLU A 372 -0.23 -22.13 4.39
CA GLU A 372 -0.29 -21.95 2.94
C GLU A 372 0.39 -20.65 2.53
N ALA A 373 0.15 -19.56 3.27
CA ALA A 373 0.81 -18.27 3.07
C ALA A 373 2.34 -18.41 3.13
N GLN A 374 2.84 -19.06 4.18
CA GLN A 374 4.26 -19.33 4.36
C GLN A 374 4.85 -20.13 3.19
N ASP A 375 4.13 -21.15 2.72
CA ASP A 375 4.59 -22.00 1.62
C ASP A 375 4.65 -21.24 0.30
N PHE A 376 3.69 -20.36 0.03
CA PHE A 376 3.70 -19.49 -1.13
C PHE A 376 4.81 -18.42 -1.07
N TYR A 377 5.01 -17.75 0.06
CA TYR A 377 6.15 -16.83 0.21
C TYR A 377 7.48 -17.55 0.00
N ARG A 378 7.63 -18.79 0.49
CA ARG A 378 8.83 -19.60 0.23
C ARG A 378 8.99 -19.96 -1.25
N LYS A 379 7.90 -20.24 -1.97
CA LYS A 379 7.95 -20.46 -3.43
C LYS A 379 8.39 -19.19 -4.19
N ALA A 380 7.89 -18.02 -3.79
CA ALA A 380 8.33 -16.75 -4.35
C ALA A 380 9.85 -16.55 -4.13
N LEU A 381 10.32 -16.78 -2.90
CA LEU A 381 11.75 -16.70 -2.55
C LEU A 381 12.61 -17.80 -3.15
N TYR A 382 12.02 -18.91 -3.61
CA TYR A 382 12.75 -19.95 -4.33
C TYR A 382 13.06 -19.51 -5.76
N LEU A 383 12.09 -18.86 -6.43
CA LEU A 383 12.26 -18.34 -7.78
C LEU A 383 13.11 -17.05 -7.78
N GLU A 384 12.89 -16.19 -6.80
CA GLU A 384 13.59 -14.91 -6.66
C GLU A 384 14.03 -14.73 -5.21
N PRO A 385 15.26 -15.17 -4.84
CA PRO A 385 15.75 -15.17 -3.46
C PRO A 385 15.73 -13.82 -2.74
N GLN A 386 15.76 -12.74 -3.52
CA GLN A 386 15.79 -11.35 -3.07
C GLN A 386 14.47 -10.60 -3.30
N HIS A 387 13.37 -11.30 -3.60
CA HIS A 387 12.05 -10.67 -3.73
C HIS A 387 11.66 -9.98 -2.42
N ALA A 388 11.68 -8.65 -2.46
CA ALA A 388 11.64 -7.82 -1.25
C ALA A 388 10.33 -7.96 -0.48
N GLU A 389 9.20 -8.00 -1.19
CA GLU A 389 7.85 -8.13 -0.66
C GLU A 389 7.64 -9.48 0.02
N ALA A 390 8.05 -10.57 -0.63
CA ALA A 390 7.96 -11.91 -0.04
C ALA A 390 8.85 -12.05 1.20
N LEU A 391 10.05 -11.46 1.20
CA LEU A 391 10.93 -11.41 2.39
C LEU A 391 10.27 -10.66 3.55
N ALA A 392 9.69 -9.49 3.29
CA ALA A 392 9.06 -8.65 4.30
C ALA A 392 7.83 -9.33 4.93
N HIS A 393 6.92 -9.87 4.09
CA HIS A 393 5.71 -10.53 4.58
C HIS A 393 6.01 -11.84 5.30
N LEU A 394 6.95 -12.64 4.80
CA LEU A 394 7.38 -13.85 5.50
C LEU A 394 8.04 -13.52 6.84
N ALA A 395 8.82 -12.43 6.92
CA ALA A 395 9.38 -11.99 8.20
C ALA A 395 8.29 -11.57 9.19
N ALA A 396 7.26 -10.85 8.72
CA ALA A 396 6.12 -10.46 9.55
C ALA A 396 5.35 -11.69 10.06
N LEU A 397 5.08 -12.66 9.19
CA LEU A 397 4.40 -13.92 9.54
C LEU A 397 5.21 -14.74 10.57
N LEU A 398 6.52 -14.85 10.40
CA LEU A 398 7.39 -15.52 11.38
C LEU A 398 7.41 -14.79 12.73
N ALA A 399 7.43 -13.46 12.72
CA ALA A 399 7.38 -12.68 13.95
C ALA A 399 6.06 -12.87 14.69
N ALA A 400 4.92 -12.93 13.97
CA ALA A 400 3.61 -13.19 14.56
C ALA A 400 3.52 -14.59 15.19
N ARG A 401 4.21 -15.59 14.61
CA ARG A 401 4.34 -16.96 15.16
C ARG A 401 5.37 -17.09 16.29
N GLY A 402 6.03 -16.00 16.69
CA GLY A 402 7.05 -15.98 17.73
C GLY A 402 8.47 -16.37 17.28
N ASP A 403 8.70 -16.68 16.00
CA ASP A 403 10.06 -16.89 15.46
C ASP A 403 10.75 -15.56 15.12
N HIS A 404 11.03 -14.78 16.17
CA HIS A 404 11.72 -13.50 16.05
C HIS A 404 13.16 -13.63 15.53
N ALA A 405 13.78 -14.80 15.66
CA ALA A 405 15.11 -15.05 15.12
C ALA A 405 15.06 -15.22 13.60
N GLY A 406 14.10 -16.00 13.10
CA GLY A 406 13.81 -16.16 11.68
C GLY A 406 13.40 -14.86 11.00
N ALA A 407 12.47 -14.12 11.62
CA ALA A 407 12.04 -12.81 11.15
C ALA A 407 13.22 -11.85 10.95
N ARG A 408 14.10 -11.72 11.96
CA ARG A 408 15.30 -10.86 11.87
C ARG A 408 16.26 -11.28 10.75
N ARG A 409 16.45 -12.59 10.54
CA ARG A 409 17.31 -13.08 9.44
C ARG A 409 16.74 -12.68 8.08
N LEU A 410 15.43 -12.79 7.88
CA LEU A 410 14.78 -12.40 6.62
C LEU A 410 14.81 -10.89 6.41
N GLN A 411 14.57 -10.09 7.45
CA GLN A 411 14.70 -8.63 7.40
C GLN A 411 16.11 -8.17 7.01
N GLN A 412 17.14 -8.79 7.60
CA GLN A 412 18.53 -8.53 7.21
C GLN A 412 18.81 -8.92 5.76
N ARG A 413 18.16 -9.98 5.26
CA ARG A 413 18.30 -10.40 3.86
C ARG A 413 17.64 -9.39 2.91
N ALA A 414 16.46 -8.89 3.26
CA ALA A 414 15.76 -7.84 2.52
C ALA A 414 16.60 -6.57 2.42
N ALA A 415 17.22 -6.15 3.54
CA ALA A 415 18.10 -4.99 3.56
C ALA A 415 19.36 -5.15 2.69
N ARG A 416 19.89 -6.38 2.54
CA ARG A 416 21.08 -6.66 1.71
C ARG A 416 20.80 -6.70 0.21
N GLY A 417 19.56 -7.03 -0.19
CA GLY A 417 19.17 -7.02 -1.61
C GLY A 417 19.23 -5.61 -2.20
N VAL A 418 18.73 -4.63 -1.45
CA VAL A 418 18.72 -3.22 -1.85
C VAL A 418 20.11 -2.67 -2.16
N ASN A 419 21.14 -3.09 -1.40
CA ASN A 419 22.50 -2.60 -1.60
C ASN A 419 23.23 -3.18 -2.83
N LYS A 420 22.68 -4.20 -3.50
CA LYS A 420 23.31 -4.78 -4.70
C LYS A 420 22.75 -4.25 -6.02
N ASP A 421 21.58 -3.63 -5.99
CA ASP A 421 20.86 -3.12 -7.17
C ASP A 421 20.78 -1.58 -7.15
N GLY A 422 21.88 -0.92 -6.75
CA GLY A 422 21.97 0.53 -6.51
C GLY A 422 21.50 1.45 -7.64
#